data_AF-E2C775-F1
#
_entry.id   AF-E2C775-F1
#
_cell.length_a   1.000
_cell.length_b   1.000
_cell.length_c   1.000
_cell.angle_alpha   90.00
_cell.angle_beta   90.00
_cell.angle_gamma   90.00
#
_symmetry.space_group_name_H-M   'P 1'
#
loop_
_entity.id
_entity.type
_entity.pdbx_description
1 polymer ?
#
loop_
_entity_poly.entity_id
_entity_poly.type
_entity_poly.pdbx_seq_one_letter_code
_entity_poly.pdbx_strand_id
1 'polypeptide(L)'
;MESHLPISITYIYRYGKFNANVRHTLAKKGDIPKRWFKHFYIFAASVSTVILCLISYKHLYDGKIPEIIFTLLDTLFGASRKPLGPQTNRSWNKLTTTTIACAFIFLLSTYMQLHSNFILARLRKNKDGVVVSHDYKIPFYGLFEYVSGPLQFTEILIYVMLSLILWQASTFHYVTVWVIANQIECAYLTHWWFRKNFKNYPKKRKMLIPYVW
;
A
#
# COMPACT_ATOMS: atom_id res chain seq x y z
N MET A 1 -20.51 1.97 -16.74
CA MET A 1 -19.18 1.50 -17.17
C MET A 1 -18.99 -0.01 -17.01
N GLU A 2 -19.56 -0.68 -16.00
CA GLU A 2 -19.44 -2.16 -15.85
C GLU A 2 -20.27 -2.98 -16.85
N SER A 3 -21.25 -2.39 -17.54
CA SER A 3 -22.16 -3.10 -18.46
C SER A 3 -21.49 -3.60 -19.75
N HIS A 4 -20.31 -3.08 -20.10
CA HIS A 4 -19.63 -3.37 -21.37
C HIS A 4 -18.33 -4.17 -21.22
N LEU A 5 -17.93 -4.51 -19.99
CA LEU A 5 -16.70 -5.26 -19.76
C LEU A 5 -16.96 -6.78 -19.82
N PRO A 6 -16.04 -7.56 -20.42
CA PRO A 6 -16.13 -9.02 -20.40
C PRO A 6 -16.13 -9.54 -18.96
N ILE A 7 -16.98 -10.53 -18.69
CA ILE A 7 -17.19 -11.13 -17.36
C ILE A 7 -15.87 -11.64 -16.75
N SER A 8 -14.94 -12.13 -17.58
CA SER A 8 -13.60 -12.59 -17.17
C SER A 8 -12.71 -11.45 -16.65
N ILE A 9 -12.72 -10.29 -17.30
CA ILE A 9 -11.97 -9.11 -16.87
C ILE A 9 -12.56 -8.58 -15.57
N THR A 10 -13.88 -8.48 -15.49
CA THR A 10 -14.57 -8.09 -14.25
C THR A 10 -14.30 -9.08 -13.11
N TYR A 11 -14.20 -10.38 -13.41
CA TYR A 11 -13.85 -11.39 -12.41
C TYR A 11 -12.43 -11.21 -11.91
N ILE A 12 -11.42 -11.19 -12.77
CA ILE A 12 -10.00 -11.01 -12.40
C ILE A 12 -9.82 -9.70 -11.61
N TYR A 13 -10.52 -8.66 -12.03
CA TYR A 13 -10.46 -7.35 -11.39
C TYR A 13 -11.11 -7.34 -9.99
N ARG A 14 -12.25 -8.01 -9.82
CA ARG A 14 -12.93 -8.14 -8.52
C ARG A 14 -12.28 -9.21 -7.63
N TYR A 15 -11.53 -10.13 -8.21
CA TYR A 15 -10.84 -11.20 -7.54
C TYR A 15 -9.88 -10.63 -6.49
N GLY A 16 -9.98 -11.10 -5.25
CA GLY A 16 -9.22 -10.56 -4.12
C GLY A 16 -9.77 -9.26 -3.50
N LYS A 17 -10.43 -8.38 -4.25
CA LYS A 17 -11.01 -7.11 -3.75
C LYS A 17 -12.45 -7.25 -3.20
N PHE A 18 -13.30 -8.11 -3.78
CA PHE A 18 -14.69 -8.34 -3.34
C PHE A 18 -15.08 -9.82 -3.35
N ASN A 19 -16.02 -10.22 -2.48
CA ASN A 19 -16.64 -11.55 -2.54
C ASN A 19 -17.75 -11.52 -3.61
N ALA A 20 -17.36 -11.52 -4.88
CA ALA A 20 -18.31 -11.50 -6.00
C ALA A 20 -18.81 -12.92 -6.27
N ASN A 21 -20.10 -13.18 -6.03
CA ASN A 21 -20.77 -14.42 -6.43
C ASN A 21 -20.96 -14.45 -7.96
N VAL A 22 -19.91 -14.75 -8.71
CA VAL A 22 -19.98 -14.91 -10.18
C VAL A 22 -19.78 -16.40 -10.52
N ARG A 23 -20.76 -16.95 -11.25
CA ARG A 23 -20.91 -18.38 -11.60
C ARG A 23 -19.94 -18.86 -12.71
N HIS A 24 -18.63 -18.66 -12.58
CA HIS A 24 -17.67 -19.29 -13.51
C HIS A 24 -16.87 -20.41 -12.83
N THR A 25 -17.12 -21.65 -13.24
CA THR A 25 -16.51 -22.88 -12.70
C THR A 25 -15.00 -22.98 -12.98
N LEU A 26 -14.54 -22.47 -14.12
CA LEU A 26 -13.11 -22.44 -14.49
C LEU A 26 -12.30 -21.44 -13.66
N ALA A 27 -12.88 -20.25 -13.41
CA ALA A 27 -12.21 -19.22 -12.64
C ALA A 27 -12.03 -19.65 -11.17
N LYS A 28 -13.05 -20.31 -10.60
CA LYS A 28 -13.01 -20.86 -9.24
C LYS A 28 -11.93 -21.94 -9.02
N LYS A 29 -11.44 -22.61 -10.07
CA LYS A 29 -10.39 -23.62 -10.00
C LYS A 29 -8.97 -23.01 -9.98
N GLY A 30 -8.81 -21.82 -10.56
CA GLY A 30 -7.57 -21.02 -10.50
C GLY A 30 -7.50 -20.07 -9.31
N ASP A 31 -8.51 -20.07 -8.44
CA ASP A 31 -8.57 -19.19 -7.30
C ASP A 31 -7.49 -19.56 -6.27
N ILE A 32 -6.48 -18.70 -6.13
CA ILE A 32 -5.48 -18.79 -5.07
C ILE A 32 -6.19 -18.60 -3.71
N PRO A 33 -6.13 -19.60 -2.80
CA PRO A 33 -6.75 -19.48 -1.50
C PRO A 33 -6.23 -18.25 -0.75
N LYS A 34 -7.12 -17.47 -0.12
CA LYS A 34 -6.73 -16.28 0.67
C LYS A 34 -5.69 -16.59 1.77
N ARG A 35 -5.62 -17.84 2.23
CA ARG A 35 -4.60 -18.32 3.19
C ARG A 35 -3.18 -18.34 2.61
N TRP A 36 -3.04 -18.58 1.31
CA TRP A 36 -1.75 -18.66 0.62
C TRP A 36 -1.01 -17.32 0.57
N PHE A 37 -1.76 -16.21 0.57
CA PHE A 37 -1.19 -14.87 0.65
C PHE A 37 -0.33 -14.66 1.91
N LYS A 38 -0.54 -15.40 3.01
CA LYS A 38 0.32 -15.33 4.20
C LYS A 38 1.79 -15.59 3.88
N HIS A 39 2.08 -16.55 2.99
CA HIS A 39 3.45 -16.87 2.60
C HIS A 39 4.12 -15.71 1.87
N PHE A 40 3.37 -15.01 1.01
CA PHE A 40 3.85 -13.82 0.33
C PHE A 40 4.23 -12.72 1.32
N TYR A 41 3.41 -12.48 2.36
CA TYR A 41 3.74 -11.49 3.39
C TYR A 41 4.96 -11.86 4.23
N ILE A 42 5.10 -13.14 4.61
CA ILE A 42 6.27 -13.62 5.38
C ILE A 42 7.56 -13.44 4.56
N PHE A 43 7.52 -13.85 3.29
CA PHE A 43 8.64 -13.71 2.37
C PHE A 43 8.98 -12.22 2.12
N ALA A 44 7.98 -11.37 1.87
CA ALA A 44 8.21 -9.95 1.66
C ALA A 44 8.80 -9.27 2.90
N ALA A 45 8.33 -9.63 4.10
CA ALA A 45 8.84 -9.09 5.36
C ALA A 45 10.30 -9.51 5.60
N SER A 46 10.66 -10.78 5.37
CA SER A 46 12.03 -11.25 5.55
C SER A 46 12.99 -10.58 4.56
N VAL A 47 12.63 -10.53 3.28
CA VAL A 47 13.41 -9.85 2.23
C VAL A 47 13.58 -8.36 2.55
N SER A 48 12.50 -7.67 2.93
CA SER A 48 12.57 -6.25 3.29
C SER A 48 13.47 -5.99 4.50
N THR A 49 13.46 -6.89 5.49
CA THR A 49 14.33 -6.80 6.67
C THR A 49 15.81 -6.96 6.28
N VAL A 50 16.13 -7.95 5.44
CA VAL A 50 17.50 -8.15 4.95
C VAL A 50 18.00 -6.93 4.17
N ILE A 51 17.17 -6.39 3.27
CA ILE A 51 17.50 -5.17 2.50
C ILE A 51 17.74 -3.99 3.45
N LEU A 52 16.88 -3.79 4.45
CA LEU A 52 17.02 -2.71 5.43
C LEU A 52 18.33 -2.83 6.22
N CYS A 53 18.68 -4.05 6.67
CA CYS A 53 19.95 -4.30 7.34
C CYS A 53 21.16 -4.00 6.45
N LEU A 54 21.13 -4.39 5.17
CA LEU A 54 22.21 -4.13 4.21
C LEU A 54 22.37 -2.63 3.90
N ILE A 55 21.25 -1.92 3.72
CA ILE A 55 21.24 -0.46 3.53
C ILE A 55 21.82 0.21 4.79
N SER A 56 21.38 -0.21 5.97
CA SER A 56 21.86 0.35 7.25
C SER A 56 23.35 0.08 7.44
N TYR A 57 23.83 -1.13 7.14
CA TYR A 57 25.24 -1.51 7.19
C TYR A 57 26.10 -0.65 6.27
N LYS A 58 25.68 -0.47 5.01
CA LYS A 58 26.37 0.42 4.07
C LYS A 58 26.34 1.88 4.54
N HIS A 59 25.20 2.39 4.99
CA HIS A 59 25.09 3.80 5.36
C HIS A 59 25.78 4.15 6.69
N LEU A 60 25.76 3.26 7.68
CA LEU A 60 26.34 3.51 8.99
C LEU A 60 27.83 3.17 9.06
N TYR A 61 28.26 2.10 8.39
CA TYR A 61 29.63 1.58 8.52
C TYR A 61 30.45 1.67 7.23
N ASP A 62 29.90 2.26 6.15
CA ASP A 62 30.50 2.31 4.80
C ASP A 62 30.98 0.95 4.30
N GLY A 63 30.30 -0.11 4.77
CA GLY A 63 30.64 -1.49 4.48
C GLY A 63 30.42 -1.83 3.01
N LYS A 64 31.30 -2.67 2.46
CA LYS A 64 31.15 -3.18 1.09
C LYS A 64 29.94 -4.11 1.02
N ILE A 65 29.07 -3.90 0.04
CA ILE A 65 27.94 -4.80 -0.21
C ILE A 65 28.47 -6.12 -0.80
N PRO A 66 28.02 -7.30 -0.32
CA PRO A 66 28.38 -8.60 -0.90
C PRO A 66 28.15 -8.70 -2.41
N GLU A 67 29.09 -9.30 -3.15
CA GLU A 67 29.01 -9.47 -4.62
C GLU A 67 27.77 -10.26 -5.07
N ILE A 68 27.27 -11.18 -4.25
CA ILE A 68 26.04 -11.95 -4.49
C ILE A 68 24.84 -11.03 -4.76
N ILE A 69 24.76 -9.88 -4.09
CA ILE A 69 23.67 -8.93 -4.31
C ILE A 69 23.81 -8.27 -5.66
N PHE A 70 25.04 -7.98 -6.09
CA PHE A 70 25.26 -7.43 -7.41
C PHE A 70 24.92 -8.46 -8.50
N THR A 71 25.39 -9.69 -8.40
CA THR A 71 25.07 -10.73 -9.39
C THR A 71 23.58 -11.01 -9.49
N LEU A 72 22.85 -11.08 -8.37
CA LEU A 72 21.39 -11.21 -8.36
C LEU A 72 20.67 -10.04 -9.03
N LEU A 73 21.13 -8.81 -8.80
CA LEU A 73 20.52 -7.64 -9.42
C LEU A 73 20.86 -7.56 -10.92
N ASP A 74 22.05 -8.00 -11.34
CA ASP A 74 22.43 -8.05 -12.75
C ASP A 74 21.63 -9.12 -13.51
N THR A 75 21.33 -10.26 -12.89
CA THR A 75 20.48 -11.28 -13.51
C THR A 75 19.01 -10.85 -13.60
N LEU A 76 18.49 -10.13 -12.60
CA LEU A 76 17.08 -9.71 -12.57
C LEU A 76 16.80 -8.45 -13.39
N PHE A 77 17.72 -7.47 -13.38
CA PHE A 77 17.50 -6.14 -13.94
C PHE A 77 18.52 -5.73 -15.02
N GLY A 78 19.50 -6.59 -15.30
CA GLY A 78 20.54 -6.36 -16.30
C GLY A 78 21.79 -5.64 -15.75
N ALA A 79 22.94 -5.93 -16.37
CA ALA A 79 24.25 -5.41 -15.96
C ALA A 79 24.47 -3.91 -16.25
N SER A 80 23.59 -3.25 -17.00
CA SER A 80 23.74 -1.84 -17.41
C SER A 80 23.25 -0.81 -16.36
N ARG A 81 23.00 -1.25 -15.13
CA ARG A 81 22.51 -0.36 -14.06
C ARG A 81 23.59 0.62 -13.60
N LYS A 82 23.26 1.91 -13.59
CA LYS A 82 24.09 2.95 -12.97
C LYS A 82 23.58 3.21 -11.55
N PRO A 83 24.45 3.23 -10.52
CA PRO A 83 24.01 3.59 -9.17
C PRO A 83 23.52 5.03 -9.16
N LEU A 84 22.31 5.26 -8.64
CA LEU A 84 21.67 6.57 -8.58
C LEU A 84 22.27 7.52 -7.54
N GLY A 85 23.28 7.09 -6.78
CA GLY A 85 23.91 7.90 -5.74
C GLY A 85 25.23 8.52 -6.20
N PRO A 86 25.59 9.74 -5.72
CA PRO A 86 26.94 10.27 -5.90
C PRO A 86 27.95 9.28 -5.31
N GLN A 87 29.01 8.95 -6.04
CA GLN A 87 30.13 8.22 -5.48
C GLN A 87 30.78 9.10 -4.39
N THR A 88 30.67 8.64 -3.14
CA THR A 88 31.59 8.95 -2.03
C THR A 88 31.91 10.42 -1.75
N ASN A 89 30.93 11.34 -1.82
CA ASN A 89 31.06 12.64 -1.15
C ASN A 89 29.82 12.92 -0.27
N ARG A 90 29.86 12.34 0.93
CA ARG A 90 28.83 12.43 1.98
C ARG A 90 28.82 13.84 2.58
N SER A 91 28.14 14.79 1.92
CA SER A 91 27.80 16.07 2.52
C SER A 91 26.45 15.97 3.23
N TRP A 92 26.48 15.71 4.54
CA TRP A 92 25.29 15.76 5.41
C TRP A 92 24.58 17.12 5.37
N ASN A 93 25.32 18.17 5.01
CA ASN A 93 24.83 19.54 4.92
C ASN A 93 23.93 19.80 3.70
N LYS A 94 23.73 18.79 2.83
CA LYS A 94 22.82 18.84 1.67
C LYS A 94 21.50 18.09 1.88
N LEU A 95 21.12 17.72 3.11
CA LEU A 95 19.73 17.35 3.37
C LEU A 95 18.86 18.58 3.11
N THR A 96 18.29 18.62 1.91
CA THR A 96 17.44 19.73 1.47
C THR A 96 16.26 19.77 2.43
N THR A 97 15.90 20.93 2.95
CA THR A 97 14.77 21.10 3.89
C THR A 97 13.49 20.41 3.39
N THR A 98 13.33 20.31 2.07
CA THR A 98 12.29 19.55 1.38
C THR A 98 12.29 18.05 1.72
N THR A 99 13.44 17.39 1.81
CA THR A 99 13.52 15.96 2.12
C THR A 99 13.14 15.69 3.57
N ILE A 100 13.51 16.58 4.50
CA ILE A 100 13.11 16.50 5.91
C ILE A 100 11.60 16.69 6.04
N ALA A 101 11.03 17.68 5.36
CA ALA A 101 9.58 17.91 5.34
C ALA A 101 8.82 16.71 4.76
N CYS A 102 9.29 16.14 3.64
CA CYS A 102 8.69 14.94 3.04
C CYS A 102 8.79 13.73 3.98
N ALA A 103 9.93 13.54 4.65
CA ALA A 103 10.11 12.46 5.62
C ALA A 103 9.16 12.59 6.82
N PHE A 104 8.94 13.82 7.31
CA PHE A 104 7.98 14.07 8.38
C PHE A 104 6.54 13.72 7.95
N ILE A 105 6.11 14.17 6.76
CA ILE A 105 4.77 13.85 6.22
C ILE A 105 4.63 12.34 5.98
N PHE A 106 5.67 11.68 5.50
CA PHE A 106 5.71 10.22 5.33
C PHE A 106 5.48 9.48 6.67
N LEU A 107 6.18 9.89 7.73
CA LEU A 107 6.03 9.29 9.06
C LEU A 107 4.63 9.54 9.63
N LEU A 108 4.11 10.77 9.49
CA LEU A 108 2.75 11.11 9.91
C LEU A 108 1.70 10.27 9.16
N SER A 109 1.85 10.11 7.84
CA SER A 109 0.94 9.31 7.01
C SER A 109 0.98 7.83 7.40
N THR A 110 2.17 7.30 7.69
CA THR A 110 2.37 5.93 8.18
C THR A 110 1.69 5.72 9.54
N TYR A 111 1.84 6.67 10.47
CA TYR A 111 1.15 6.64 11.75
C TYR A 111 -0.37 6.65 11.58
N MET A 112 -0.91 7.53 10.73
CA MET A 112 -2.34 7.61 10.45
C MET A 112 -2.89 6.33 9.80
N GLN A 113 -2.10 5.69 8.93
CA GLN A 113 -2.43 4.39 8.33
C GLN A 113 -2.49 3.29 9.40
N LEU A 114 -1.49 3.23 10.28
CA LEU A 114 -1.44 2.27 11.37
C LEU A 114 -2.62 2.45 12.34
N HIS A 115 -2.91 3.70 12.71
CA HIS A 115 -4.05 4.04 13.56
C HIS A 115 -5.38 3.58 12.95
N SER A 116 -5.58 3.83 11.64
CA SER A 116 -6.77 3.39 10.91
C SER A 116 -6.90 1.86 10.89
N ASN A 117 -5.80 1.14 10.72
CA ASN A 117 -5.77 -0.32 10.78
C ASN A 117 -6.13 -0.85 12.17
N PHE A 118 -5.65 -0.20 13.24
CA PHE A 118 -6.04 -0.57 14.61
C PHE A 118 -7.53 -0.37 14.85
N ILE A 119 -8.14 0.70 14.34
CA ILE A 119 -9.59 0.92 14.43
C ILE A 119 -10.34 -0.24 13.75
N LEU A 120 -9.96 -0.62 12.53
CA LEU A 120 -10.60 -1.74 11.83
C LEU A 120 -10.39 -3.08 12.54
N ALA A 121 -9.21 -3.31 13.11
CA ALA A 121 -8.92 -4.53 13.85
C ALA A 121 -9.77 -4.63 15.13
N ARG A 122 -9.95 -3.51 15.85
CA ARG A 122 -10.78 -3.43 17.05
C ARG A 122 -12.26 -3.68 16.76
N LEU A 123 -12.79 -3.27 15.60
CA LEU A 123 -14.18 -3.54 15.23
C LEU A 123 -14.54 -5.04 15.15
N ARG A 124 -13.53 -5.89 14.88
CA ARG A 124 -13.68 -7.34 14.78
C ARG A 124 -13.44 -8.07 16.10
N LYS A 125 -12.89 -7.40 17.12
CA LYS A 125 -12.53 -7.97 18.42
C LYS A 125 -13.55 -7.58 19.50
N ASN A 126 -13.75 -8.45 20.50
CA ASN A 126 -14.47 -8.08 21.72
C ASN A 126 -13.57 -7.31 22.70
N LYS A 127 -14.15 -6.88 23.82
CA LYS A 127 -13.41 -6.33 24.98
C LYS A 127 -12.28 -7.26 25.46
N ASP A 128 -12.45 -8.57 25.31
CA ASP A 128 -11.47 -9.60 25.68
C ASP A 128 -10.42 -9.89 24.59
N GLY A 129 -10.43 -9.14 23.47
CA GLY A 129 -9.45 -9.27 22.39
C GLY A 129 -9.66 -10.44 21.42
N VAL A 130 -10.67 -11.29 21.67
CA VAL A 130 -11.06 -12.42 20.80
C VAL A 130 -11.82 -11.91 19.57
N VAL A 131 -11.57 -12.49 18.39
CA VAL A 131 -12.28 -12.15 17.14
C VAL A 131 -13.67 -12.80 17.15
N VAL A 132 -14.73 -11.99 17.30
CA VAL A 132 -16.11 -12.49 17.49
C VAL A 132 -16.94 -12.46 16.22
N SER A 133 -16.63 -11.56 15.29
CA SER A 133 -17.40 -11.42 14.04
C SER A 133 -16.47 -11.11 12.87
N HIS A 134 -16.72 -11.82 11.77
CA HIS A 134 -16.12 -11.56 10.46
C HIS A 134 -16.96 -10.57 9.64
N ASP A 135 -18.07 -10.08 10.18
CA ASP A 135 -18.97 -9.17 9.49
C ASP A 135 -18.37 -7.76 9.42
N TYR A 136 -18.71 -7.07 8.33
CA TYR A 136 -18.29 -5.69 8.14
C TYR A 136 -19.10 -4.78 9.06
N LYS A 137 -18.40 -3.92 9.80
CA LYS A 137 -18.98 -2.85 10.62
C LYS A 137 -18.50 -1.50 10.13
N ILE A 138 -19.32 -0.46 10.30
CA ILE A 138 -18.95 0.91 9.93
C ILE A 138 -18.05 1.50 11.03
N PRO A 139 -16.80 1.91 10.72
CA PRO A 139 -15.97 2.67 11.66
C PRO A 139 -16.47 4.11 11.77
N PHE A 140 -16.49 4.67 12.98
CA PHE A 140 -16.91 6.05 13.25
C PHE A 140 -15.83 6.91 13.92
N TYR A 141 -14.60 6.44 14.00
CA TYR A 141 -13.54 7.11 14.75
C TYR A 141 -12.41 7.60 13.83
N GLY A 142 -11.86 8.78 14.15
CA GLY A 142 -10.65 9.30 13.51
C GLY A 142 -10.89 9.70 12.05
N LEU A 143 -9.96 9.37 11.15
CA LEU A 143 -10.07 9.68 9.72
C LEU A 143 -11.31 9.08 9.05
N PHE A 144 -11.88 8.02 9.63
CA PHE A 144 -13.11 7.41 9.13
C PHE A 144 -14.34 8.31 9.29
N GLU A 145 -14.31 9.34 10.13
CA GLU A 145 -15.42 10.31 10.22
C GLU A 145 -15.56 11.11 8.92
N TYR A 146 -14.42 11.44 8.30
CA TYR A 146 -14.34 12.30 7.13
C TYR A 146 -14.32 11.51 5.82
N VAL A 147 -13.60 10.39 5.79
CA VAL A 147 -13.28 9.65 4.56
C VAL A 147 -13.59 8.15 4.71
N SER A 148 -14.04 7.55 3.62
CA SER A 148 -14.43 6.13 3.55
C SER A 148 -13.22 5.20 3.43
N GLY A 149 -12.23 5.62 2.64
CA GLY A 149 -10.96 4.92 2.47
C GLY A 149 -9.76 5.70 3.02
N PRO A 150 -9.64 5.92 4.35
CA PRO A 150 -8.51 6.63 4.92
C PRO A 150 -7.19 5.87 4.75
N LEU A 151 -7.24 4.54 4.65
CA LEU A 151 -6.06 3.69 4.38
C LEU A 151 -5.52 3.91 2.97
N GLN A 152 -6.41 4.01 1.99
CA GLN A 152 -6.06 4.30 0.59
C GLN A 152 -5.47 5.72 0.48
N PHE A 153 -6.06 6.68 1.19
CA PHE A 153 -5.56 8.06 1.23
C PHE A 153 -4.16 8.16 1.83
N THR A 154 -3.92 7.55 3.00
CA THR A 154 -2.60 7.58 3.62
C THR A 154 -1.56 6.81 2.82
N GLU A 155 -1.94 5.72 2.14
CA GLU A 155 -1.04 4.99 1.25
C GLU A 155 -0.61 5.86 0.06
N ILE A 156 -1.53 6.59 -0.56
CA ILE A 156 -1.19 7.56 -1.62
C ILE A 156 -0.17 8.59 -1.10
N LEU A 157 -0.40 9.17 0.07
CA LEU A 157 0.53 10.15 0.66
C LEU A 157 1.93 9.56 0.90
N ILE A 158 2.00 8.33 1.41
CA ILE A 158 3.27 7.61 1.64
C ILE A 158 4.06 7.49 0.33
N TYR A 159 3.43 7.03 -0.75
CA TYR A 159 4.13 6.85 -2.04
C TYR A 159 4.50 8.17 -2.70
N VAL A 160 3.65 9.21 -2.61
CA VAL A 160 4.00 10.54 -3.12
C VAL A 160 5.20 11.13 -2.37
N MET A 161 5.24 11.03 -1.04
CA MET A 161 6.39 11.50 -0.27
C MET A 161 7.67 10.70 -0.58
N LEU A 162 7.56 9.38 -0.74
CA LEU A 162 8.70 8.55 -1.15
C LEU A 162 9.20 8.92 -2.56
N SER A 163 8.30 9.23 -3.50
CA SER A 163 8.66 9.67 -4.85
C SER A 163 9.40 11.00 -4.84
N LEU A 164 9.01 11.93 -3.96
CA LEU A 164 9.73 13.20 -3.77
C LEU A 164 11.10 12.99 -3.11
N ILE A 165 11.21 12.08 -2.14
CA ILE A 165 12.50 11.73 -1.50
C ILE A 165 13.43 11.04 -2.50
N LEU A 166 12.89 10.11 -3.29
CA LEU A 166 13.60 9.33 -4.31
C LEU A 166 13.50 9.96 -5.69
N TRP A 167 13.57 11.30 -5.77
CA TRP A 167 13.32 12.04 -7.01
C TRP A 167 14.15 11.54 -8.22
N GLN A 168 15.40 11.16 -7.98
CA GLN A 168 16.31 10.68 -9.03
C GLN A 168 15.93 9.27 -9.55
N ALA A 169 15.19 8.47 -8.76
CA ALA A 169 14.78 7.12 -9.13
C ALA A 169 13.55 7.16 -10.05
N SER A 170 13.79 7.29 -11.36
CA SER A 170 12.74 7.39 -12.38
C SER A 170 11.74 6.23 -12.36
N THR A 171 12.19 5.02 -12.03
CA THR A 171 11.34 3.83 -11.90
C THR A 171 10.30 3.96 -10.79
N PHE A 172 10.63 4.67 -9.71
CA PHE A 172 9.75 4.82 -8.56
C PHE A 172 8.54 5.73 -8.85
N HIS A 173 8.68 6.68 -9.76
CA HIS A 173 7.57 7.54 -10.21
C HIS A 173 6.47 6.73 -10.90
N TYR A 174 6.85 5.77 -11.75
CA TYR A 174 5.89 4.86 -12.39
C TYR A 174 5.15 4.00 -11.37
N VAL A 175 5.86 3.49 -10.35
CA VAL A 175 5.25 2.76 -9.24
C VAL A 175 4.26 3.65 -8.48
N THR A 176 4.63 4.91 -8.24
CA THR A 176 3.78 5.87 -7.53
C THR A 176 2.49 6.17 -8.30
N VAL A 177 2.58 6.43 -9.61
CA VAL A 177 1.40 6.64 -10.47
C VAL A 177 0.50 5.40 -10.48
N TRP A 178 1.09 4.21 -10.58
CA TRP A 178 0.35 2.94 -10.50
C TRP A 178 -0.39 2.78 -9.17
N VAL A 179 0.28 3.07 -8.04
CA VAL A 179 -0.32 3.00 -6.71
C VAL A 179 -1.46 4.00 -6.58
N ILE A 180 -1.28 5.25 -7.03
CA ILE A 180 -2.34 6.26 -6.99
C ILE A 180 -3.58 5.77 -7.73
N ALA A 181 -3.42 5.28 -8.97
CA ALA A 181 -4.53 4.76 -9.75
C ALA A 181 -5.25 3.59 -9.03
N ASN A 182 -4.49 2.60 -8.56
CA ASN A 182 -5.05 1.44 -7.88
C ASN A 182 -5.76 1.81 -6.55
N GLN A 183 -5.20 2.75 -5.79
CA GLN A 183 -5.77 3.15 -4.49
C GLN A 183 -7.01 4.03 -4.65
N ILE A 184 -7.04 4.93 -5.64
CA ILE A 184 -8.26 5.68 -5.99
C ILE A 184 -9.40 4.72 -6.35
N GLU A 185 -9.11 3.73 -7.17
CA GLU A 185 -10.11 2.75 -7.59
C GLU A 185 -10.58 1.87 -6.41
N CYS A 186 -9.66 1.44 -5.55
CA CYS A 186 -10.00 0.71 -4.34
C CYS A 186 -10.90 1.54 -3.40
N ALA A 187 -10.62 2.83 -3.24
CA ALA A 187 -11.42 3.75 -2.44
C ALA A 187 -12.83 3.94 -3.02
N TYR A 188 -12.93 4.09 -4.35
CA TYR A 188 -14.22 4.17 -5.05
C TYR A 188 -15.09 2.94 -4.81
N LEU A 189 -14.52 1.76 -5.04
CA LEU A 189 -15.26 0.52 -4.87
C LEU A 189 -15.65 0.28 -3.40
N THR A 190 -14.77 0.64 -2.46
CA THR A 190 -15.05 0.56 -1.03
C THR A 190 -16.21 1.47 -0.64
N HIS A 191 -16.19 2.74 -1.07
CA HIS A 191 -17.27 3.69 -0.79
C HIS A 191 -18.60 3.25 -1.43
N TRP A 192 -18.57 2.80 -2.68
CA TRP A 192 -19.74 2.25 -3.37
C TRP A 192 -20.33 1.04 -2.63
N TRP A 193 -19.46 0.11 -2.22
CA TRP A 193 -19.87 -1.09 -1.49
C TRP A 193 -20.51 -0.73 -0.14
N PHE A 194 -19.90 0.17 0.63
CA PHE A 194 -20.48 0.62 1.90
C PHE A 194 -21.86 1.27 1.72
N ARG A 195 -22.03 2.14 0.72
CA ARG A 195 -23.33 2.77 0.44
C ARG A 195 -24.41 1.77 0.02
N LYS A 196 -24.03 0.70 -0.69
CA LYS A 196 -24.96 -0.33 -1.13
C LYS A 196 -25.39 -1.28 -0.01
N ASN A 197 -24.47 -1.64 0.88
CA ASN A 197 -24.71 -2.65 1.91
C ASN A 197 -25.30 -2.06 3.21
N PHE A 198 -25.03 -0.80 3.53
CA PHE A 198 -25.50 -0.18 4.77
C PHE A 198 -26.49 0.95 4.52
N LYS A 199 -27.75 0.75 4.93
CA LYS A 199 -28.82 1.76 4.85
C LYS A 199 -28.50 3.03 5.66
N ASN A 200 -27.81 2.89 6.80
CA ASN A 200 -27.48 3.99 7.72
C ASN A 200 -26.07 4.55 7.51
N TYR A 201 -25.51 4.46 6.30
CA TYR A 201 -24.17 4.97 6.03
C TYR A 201 -24.11 6.51 6.07
N PRO A 202 -23.10 7.13 6.71
CA PRO A 202 -23.02 8.59 6.81
C PRO A 202 -22.90 9.27 5.44
N LYS A 203 -23.92 10.06 5.06
CA LYS A 203 -23.94 10.80 3.77
C LYS A 203 -22.87 11.89 3.68
N LYS A 204 -22.38 12.39 4.82
CA LYS A 204 -21.33 13.42 4.88
C LYS A 204 -19.93 12.88 4.54
N ARG A 205 -19.73 11.56 4.61
CA ARG A 205 -18.42 10.93 4.42
C ARG A 205 -18.02 10.96 2.95
N LYS A 206 -16.80 11.40 2.69
CA LYS A 206 -16.18 11.46 1.36
C LYS A 206 -15.47 10.16 1.02
N MET A 207 -15.12 9.97 -0.24
CA MET A 207 -14.54 8.75 -0.77
C MET A 207 -13.07 8.62 -0.37
N LEU A 208 -12.26 9.66 -0.64
CA LEU A 208 -10.80 9.63 -0.52
C LEU A 208 -10.20 10.93 0.05
N ILE A 209 -10.60 12.10 -0.45
CA ILE A 209 -10.04 13.39 0.00
C ILE A 209 -11.04 14.05 0.95
N PRO A 210 -10.65 14.35 2.20
CA PRO A 210 -11.53 15.06 3.13
C PRO A 210 -12.08 16.33 2.49
N TYR A 211 -13.39 16.55 2.62
CA TYR A 211 -14.12 17.74 2.12
C TYR A 211 -14.20 17.93 0.60
N VAL A 212 -13.38 17.26 -0.20
CA VAL A 212 -13.39 17.39 -1.67
C VAL A 212 -14.16 16.23 -2.31
N TRP A 213 -13.66 15.00 -2.17
CA TRP A 213 -14.13 13.85 -2.94
C TRP A 213 -14.17 12.56 -2.14
#